data_AF-A0A8B9S026-F1
#
_entry.id   AF-A0A8B9S026-F1
#
_cell.length_a   1.000
_cell.length_b   1.000
_cell.length_c   1.000
_cell.angle_alpha   90.00
_cell.angle_beta   90.00
_cell.angle_gamma   90.00
#
_symmetry.space_group_name_H-M   'P 1'
#
loop_
_entity.id
_entity.type
_entity.pdbx_description
1 polymer ?
#
loop_
_entity_poly.entity_id
_entity_poly.type
_entity_poly.pdbx_seq_one_letter_code
_entity_poly.pdbx_strand_id
1 'polypeptide(L)' 'MALLRQAYSALFRRTSTFALTIVLGAVLFERAFDQGADAIFEHLNEGVRNGMGRVPRREVRPGAGPGP' A
#
# COMPACT_ATOMS: atom_id res chain seq x y z
N MET A 1 32.17 3.20 8.90
CA MET A 1 31.93 1.74 9.01
C MET A 1 31.48 1.26 10.40
N ALA A 2 31.63 2.03 11.49
CA ALA A 2 31.24 1.59 12.83
C ALA A 2 29.73 1.31 12.99
N LEU A 3 28.87 2.16 12.42
CA LEU A 3 27.40 2.01 12.46
C LEU A 3 26.91 0.70 11.82
N LEU A 4 27.38 0.37 10.62
CA LEU A 4 27.02 -0.89 9.96
C LEU A 4 27.46 -2.11 10.78
N ARG A 5 28.65 -2.04 11.39
CA ARG A 5 29.18 -3.12 12.23
C ARG A 5 28.37 -3.30 13.51
N GLN A 6 27.88 -2.20 14.08
CA GLN A 6 27.02 -2.18 15.26
C GLN A 6 25.59 -2.65 14.95
N ALA A 7 25.03 -2.26 13.80
CA ALA A 7 23.73 -2.77 13.33
C ALA A 7 23.80 -4.29 13.08
N TYR A 8 24.89 -4.77 12.45
CA TYR A 8 25.11 -6.19 12.24
C TYR A 8 25.19 -6.97 13.54
N SER A 9 25.99 -6.51 14.50
CA SER A 9 26.12 -7.21 15.78
C SER A 9 24.82 -7.20 16.60
N ALA A 10 24.02 -6.12 16.51
CA ALA A 10 22.79 -5.96 17.28
C ALA A 10 21.58 -6.68 16.66
N LEU A 11 21.41 -6.59 15.33
CA LEU A 11 20.18 -7.02 14.66
C LEU A 11 20.39 -8.33 13.89
N PHE A 12 21.52 -8.46 13.18
CA PHE A 12 21.68 -9.48 12.15
C PHE A 12 22.58 -10.66 12.54
N ARG A 13 23.25 -10.62 13.70
CA ARG A 13 24.22 -11.65 14.12
C ARG A 13 23.60 -12.93 14.70
N ARG A 14 22.45 -12.84 15.39
CA ARG A 14 21.74 -14.01 15.97
C ARG A 14 20.47 -14.27 15.17
N THR A 15 20.18 -15.54 14.85
CA THR A 15 19.01 -15.90 14.04
C THR A 15 17.69 -15.41 14.63
N SER A 16 17.55 -15.43 15.96
CA SER A 16 16.33 -14.96 16.64
C SER A 16 16.15 -13.43 16.53
N THR A 17 17.22 -12.64 16.71
CA THR A 17 17.15 -11.18 16.53
C THR A 17 16.99 -10.81 15.07
N PHE A 18 17.59 -11.59 14.17
CA PHE A 18 17.44 -11.45 12.74
C PHE A 18 15.97 -11.63 12.33
N ALA A 19 15.34 -12.74 12.72
CA ALA A 19 13.93 -13.01 12.43
C ALA A 19 13.02 -11.91 13.00
N LEU A 20 13.25 -11.50 14.24
CA LEU A 20 12.51 -10.39 14.86
C LEU A 20 12.65 -9.08 14.06
N THR A 21 13.88 -8.77 13.62
CA THR A 21 14.15 -7.57 12.81
C THR A 21 13.42 -7.62 11.47
N ILE A 22 13.37 -8.78 10.82
CA ILE A 22 12.63 -8.96 9.56
C ILE A 22 11.13 -8.79 9.77
N VAL A 23 10.55 -9.40 10.81
CA VAL A 23 9.10 -9.28 11.09
C VAL A 23 8.72 -7.83 11.37
N LEU A 24 9.46 -7.15 12.27
CA LEU A 24 9.22 -5.73 12.57
C LEU A 24 9.43 -4.85 11.34
N GLY A 25 10.50 -5.11 10.58
CA GLY A 25 10.80 -4.42 9.34
C GLY A 25 9.67 -4.55 8.32
N ALA A 26 9.13 -5.76 8.15
CA ALA A 26 8.03 -6.02 7.22
C ALA A 26 6.74 -5.28 7.62
N VAL A 27 6.34 -5.32 8.89
CA VAL A 27 5.12 -4.63 9.37
C VAL A 27 5.25 -3.10 9.22
N LEU A 28 6.41 -2.53 9.54
CA LEU A 28 6.64 -1.11 9.36
C LEU A 28 6.72 -0.74 7.87
N PHE A 29 7.37 -1.58 7.07
CA PHE A 29 7.51 -1.37 5.63
C PHE A 29 6.16 -1.41 4.93
N GLU A 30 5.28 -2.37 5.24
CA GLU A 30 3.93 -2.45 4.69
C GLU A 30 3.20 -1.10 4.82
N ARG A 31 3.15 -0.53 6.03
CA ARG A 31 2.45 0.73 6.27
C ARG A 31 3.08 1.92 5.57
N ALA A 32 4.41 2.02 5.63
CA ALA A 32 5.13 3.13 5.01
C ALA A 32 5.08 3.06 3.48
N PHE A 33 5.17 1.85 2.93
CA PHE A 33 5.20 1.61 1.50
C PHE A 33 3.81 1.78 0.88
N ASP A 34 2.75 1.27 1.50
CA ASP A 34 1.38 1.48 1.00
C ASP A 34 1.06 2.98 0.92
N GLN A 35 1.29 3.72 2.00
CA GLN A 35 1.03 5.17 2.01
C GLN A 35 1.95 5.93 1.04
N GLY A 36 3.22 5.55 0.97
CA GLY A 36 4.17 6.19 0.07
C GLY A 36 3.85 5.93 -1.41
N ALA A 37 3.51 4.69 -1.75
CA ALA A 37 3.17 4.30 -3.10
C ALA A 37 1.86 4.96 -3.55
N ASP A 38 0.84 5.00 -2.68
CA ASP A 38 -0.42 5.70 -2.96
C ASP A 38 -0.18 7.19 -3.19
N ALA A 39 0.61 7.85 -2.34
CA ALA A 39 0.91 9.28 -2.47
C ALA A 39 1.67 9.58 -3.78
N ILE A 40 2.67 8.76 -4.12
CA ILE A 40 3.41 8.91 -5.38
C ILE A 40 2.48 8.67 -6.57
N PHE A 41 1.67 7.62 -6.53
CA PHE A 41 0.76 7.29 -7.61
C PHE A 41 -0.31 8.37 -7.80
N GLU A 42 -0.86 8.89 -6.70
CA GLU A 42 -1.80 10.02 -6.72
C GLU A 42 -1.18 11.24 -7.36
N HIS A 43 0.01 11.63 -6.90
CA HIS A 43 0.70 12.80 -7.40
C HIS A 43 1.01 12.70 -8.91
N LEU A 44 1.40 11.51 -9.37
CA LEU A 44 1.67 11.28 -10.78
C LEU A 44 0.40 11.21 -11.65
N ASN A 45 -0.77 10.90 -11.06
CA ASN A 45 -2.03 10.68 -11.79
C ASN A 45 -3.15 11.66 -11.39
N GLU A 46 -2.81 12.82 -10.82
CA GLU A 46 -3.78 13.83 -10.33
C GLU A 46 -4.83 14.22 -11.39
N GLY A 47 -4.43 14.24 -12.68
CA GLY A 47 -5.31 14.59 -13.79
C GLY A 47 -6.33 13.51 -14.21
N VAL A 48 -6.06 12.23 -13.94
CA VAL A 48 -6.95 11.12 -14.35
C VAL A 48 -8.01 10.85 -13.28
N ARG A 49 -7.64 10.92 -12.00
CA ARG A 49 -8.57 10.66 -10.88
C ARG A 49 -9.61 11.76 -10.73
N ASN A 50 -9.25 13.03 -10.95
CA ASN A 50 -10.21 14.16 -10.94
C ASN A 50 -11.11 14.21 -12.20
N GLY A 51 -10.71 13.56 -13.30
CA GLY A 51 -11.49 13.48 -14.54
C GLY A 51 -12.53 12.36 -14.55
N MET A 52 -12.42 11.37 -13.66
CA MET A 52 -13.42 10.33 -13.47
C MET A 52 -14.51 10.84 -12.52
N GLY A 53 -15.21 11.89 -12.95
CA GLY A 53 -16.45 12.33 -12.33
C GLY A 53 -17.34 11.11 -12.10
N ARG A 54 -17.85 10.99 -10.87
CA ARG A 54 -18.70 9.90 -10.38
C ARG A 54 -19.52 9.35 -11.54
N VAL A 55 -19.16 8.16 -12.04
CA VAL A 55 -19.98 7.47 -13.03
C VAL A 55 -21.36 7.40 -12.39
N PRO A 56 -22.39 8.06 -12.97
CA PRO A 56 -23.71 8.06 -12.37
C PRO A 56 -24.08 6.61 -12.21
N ARG A 57 -24.33 6.20 -10.97
CA ARG A 57 -24.81 4.87 -10.66
C ARG A 57 -26.00 4.67 -11.57
N ARG A 58 -25.90 3.78 -12.57
CA ARG A 58 -27.03 3.49 -13.44
C ARG A 58 -28.14 3.01 -12.52
N GLU A 59 -29.11 3.89 -12.30
CA GLU A 59 -30.29 3.60 -11.54
C GLU A 59 -31.01 2.50 -12.32
N VAL A 60 -30.87 1.27 -11.85
CA VAL A 60 -31.59 0.13 -12.40
C VAL A 60 -33.05 0.41 -12.14
N ARG A 61 -33.76 0.93 -13.15
CA ARG A 61 -35.21 1.12 -13.08
C ARG A 61 -35.84 -0.23 -12.74
N PRO A 62 -36.52 -0.38 -11.59
CA PRO A 62 -37.29 -1.58 -11.30
C PRO A 62 -38.52 -1.55 -12.20
N GLY A 63 -38.50 -2.28 -13.31
CA GLY A 63 -39.65 -2.31 -14.22
C GLY A 63 -39.43 -2.94 -15.60
N ALA A 64 -38.19 -3.25 -16.00
CA ALA A 64 -37.97 -4.03 -17.22
C ALA A 64 -38.15 -5.53 -16.94
N GLY A 65 -39.41 -5.94 -16.75
CA GLY A 65 -39.79 -7.34 -16.92
C GLY A 65 -39.71 -7.73 -18.41
N PRO A 66 -39.46 -9.00 -18.75
CA PRO A 66 -39.48 -9.42 -20.14
C PRO A 66 -40.90 -9.25 -20.69
N GLY A 67 -41.02 -8.50 -21.79
CA GLY A 67 -42.28 -8.37 -22.54
C GLY A 67 -42.71 -9.71 -23.16
N PRO A 68 -43.99 -9.80 -23.58
CA PRO A 68 -44.65 -11.06 -23.94
C PRO A 68 -43.99 -11.82 -25.09
#